data_AF-L0EB39-F1
#
_entry.id   AF-L0EB39-F1
#
_cell.length_a   1.000
_cell.length_b   1.000
_cell.length_c   1.000
_cell.angle_alpha   90.00
_cell.angle_beta   90.00
_cell.angle_gamma   90.00
#
_symmetry.space_group_name_H-M   'P 1'
#
loop_
_entity.id
_entity.type
_entity.pdbx_description
1 polymer ?
#
loop_
_entity_poly.entity_id
_entity_poly.type
_entity_poly.pdbx_seq_one_letter_code
_entity_poly.pdbx_strand_id
1 'polypeptide(L)'
;MIKAAFIKRPSLLTRKPAVYLLTTGTQNSLPALHIFNSNAQWLAEVFDLEAEESRCLPVDMLRDSAVSNREMKWSEQEILEKKGIRTREANLVVRLDAAGIRRFKRMHPPGIILSLTGVSAICSRKTGRLWPIASRGRCPRFRWSETAAFDRELNNNVRGLGDRPHMHVGWVSGAPYAYELLMYGRKHGLAKYAEAGAAVLDKIASGLSPCGIFWASWIVDRGWTTGWNPRRNWLQARTIAEATLFMIRALRFERERGFEHEDWKRAALSNLRFAARRQREDGNFGSYYDCEQGTVEEWDGAGGMLWIAALLEGADVLGEPEFARAAVRAGGYYERFVRDEYIYGAPEDVHLTPTSEDAYNAVVAYVLLYEHDRNDRWLELAARAADWMMTFRWTYNIEFPRHSLLRQYDFRSRGADQASSSNQHLHNYGLFCVPEMLRLWKYTGDAYYLERTRDHLACFLQFIAREDGDFNAYKGMVTERFYNTNCFQPKGMMLTLSHSWCVGLVLYAAQEALAWQDELRLSDISVRGREGTAS
;
A
#
# COMPACT_ATOMS: atom_id res chain seq x y z
N MET A 1 6.12 23.60 -32.76
CA MET A 1 6.24 22.37 -33.57
C MET A 1 7.58 21.73 -33.20
N ILE A 2 7.58 20.74 -32.32
CA ILE A 2 8.81 20.05 -31.88
C ILE A 2 9.16 19.02 -32.95
N LYS A 3 10.37 19.09 -33.52
CA LYS A 3 10.89 18.09 -34.47
C LYS A 3 12.05 17.35 -33.80
N ALA A 4 11.90 16.05 -33.63
CA ALA A 4 12.96 15.11 -33.26
C ALA A 4 13.35 14.27 -34.48
N ALA A 5 14.63 13.95 -34.66
CA ALA A 5 15.11 13.09 -35.75
C ALA A 5 15.79 11.81 -35.23
N PHE A 6 15.72 10.76 -36.06
CA PHE A 6 15.91 9.34 -35.72
C PHE A 6 17.26 8.79 -36.22
N ILE A 7 17.81 7.79 -35.55
CA ILE A 7 18.91 6.97 -36.08
C ILE A 7 18.34 5.97 -37.11
N LYS A 8 18.86 6.02 -38.34
CA LYS A 8 18.59 5.00 -39.37
C LYS A 8 19.42 3.75 -39.02
N ARG A 9 18.80 2.69 -38.49
CA ARG A 9 19.44 1.36 -38.42
C ARG A 9 19.12 0.55 -39.69
N PRO A 10 20.10 -0.21 -40.23
CA PRO A 10 19.80 -1.28 -41.16
C PRO A 10 18.87 -2.31 -40.51
N SER A 11 18.06 -2.93 -41.35
CA SER A 11 16.84 -3.66 -41.04
C SER A 11 16.85 -4.74 -39.95
N LEU A 12 15.66 -4.84 -39.34
CA LEU A 12 14.97 -5.99 -38.74
C LEU A 12 15.12 -6.27 -37.22
N LEU A 13 13.95 -6.19 -36.57
CA LEU A 13 13.54 -6.94 -35.38
C LEU A 13 14.34 -6.69 -34.09
N THR A 14 14.02 -5.61 -33.35
CA THR A 14 14.05 -5.62 -31.87
C THR A 14 13.33 -4.38 -31.31
N ARG A 15 12.41 -4.60 -30.35
CA ARG A 15 11.77 -3.57 -29.53
C ARG A 15 12.70 -3.24 -28.35
N LYS A 16 13.45 -2.14 -28.39
CA LYS A 16 14.16 -1.55 -27.23
C LYS A 16 14.20 0.00 -27.33
N PRO A 17 14.34 0.74 -26.21
CA PRO A 17 14.34 2.21 -26.19
C PRO A 17 15.58 2.78 -26.92
N ALA A 18 15.47 4.00 -27.45
CA ALA A 18 16.54 4.65 -28.21
C ALA A 18 17.38 5.56 -27.31
N VAL A 19 18.71 5.55 -27.47
CA VAL A 19 19.65 6.49 -26.86
C VAL A 19 19.70 7.76 -27.72
N TYR A 20 19.43 8.92 -27.15
CA TYR A 20 19.44 10.22 -27.84
C TYR A 20 20.77 10.92 -27.59
N LEU A 21 21.34 11.74 -28.48
CA LEU A 21 22.52 12.59 -28.19
C LEU A 21 22.12 14.07 -28.27
N LEU A 22 22.46 14.84 -27.25
CA LEU A 22 22.12 16.27 -27.12
C LEU A 22 23.41 17.11 -27.12
N THR A 23 23.46 18.13 -27.96
CA THR A 23 24.55 19.13 -28.00
C THR A 23 24.14 20.38 -27.23
N THR A 24 24.88 20.72 -26.18
CA THR A 24 24.78 22.01 -25.50
C THR A 24 25.66 23.05 -26.21
N GLY A 25 25.44 24.35 -25.96
CA GLY A 25 26.20 25.46 -26.55
C GLY A 25 27.72 25.48 -26.29
N THR A 26 28.27 24.41 -25.72
CA THR A 26 29.69 24.18 -25.42
C THR A 26 30.30 23.00 -26.20
N GLN A 27 29.67 22.54 -27.30
CA GLN A 27 30.16 21.46 -28.19
C GLN A 27 30.32 20.05 -27.57
N ASN A 28 29.73 19.76 -26.41
CA ASN A 28 29.75 18.41 -25.85
C ASN A 28 28.56 17.56 -26.33
N SER A 29 28.82 16.31 -26.73
CA SER A 29 27.81 15.35 -27.19
C SER A 29 27.37 14.46 -26.03
N LEU A 30 26.16 14.64 -25.50
CA LEU A 30 25.71 13.98 -24.27
C LEU A 30 24.53 13.03 -24.53
N PRO A 31 24.61 11.72 -24.20
CA PRO A 31 23.48 10.83 -24.38
C PRO A 31 22.31 11.18 -23.44
N ALA A 32 21.13 11.50 -23.98
CA ALA A 32 19.90 11.68 -23.22
C ALA A 32 19.28 10.32 -22.86
N LEU A 33 19.10 10.13 -21.57
CA LEU A 33 18.56 8.92 -20.94
C LEU A 33 17.05 9.04 -20.73
N HIS A 34 16.57 10.21 -20.30
CA HIS A 34 15.16 10.41 -19.95
C HIS A 34 14.76 11.88 -20.06
N ILE A 35 13.52 12.18 -20.47
CA ILE A 35 12.95 13.53 -20.44
C ILE A 35 11.76 13.52 -19.50
N PHE A 36 11.76 14.43 -18.53
CA PHE A 36 10.74 14.51 -17.50
C PHE A 36 10.38 15.96 -17.20
N ASN A 37 9.19 16.19 -16.63
CA ASN A 37 8.75 17.50 -16.19
C ASN A 37 8.88 17.59 -14.67
N SER A 38 9.51 18.64 -14.17
CA SER A 38 9.63 18.94 -12.74
C SER A 38 9.33 20.42 -12.53
N ASN A 39 8.42 20.76 -11.60
CA ASN A 39 8.02 22.13 -11.29
C ASN A 39 7.64 22.97 -12.54
N ALA A 40 6.88 22.38 -13.46
CA ALA A 40 6.47 22.98 -14.74
C ALA A 40 7.61 23.28 -15.73
N GLN A 41 8.84 22.83 -15.45
CA GLN A 41 9.98 22.90 -16.36
C GLN A 41 10.27 21.52 -16.96
N TRP A 42 10.45 21.45 -18.28
CA TRP A 42 10.89 20.23 -18.94
C TRP A 42 12.41 20.09 -18.83
N LEU A 43 12.87 18.96 -18.29
CA LEU A 43 14.27 18.63 -18.09
C LEU A 43 14.62 17.37 -18.89
N ALA A 44 15.79 17.36 -19.51
CA ALA A 44 16.42 16.20 -20.11
C ALA A 44 17.53 15.70 -19.18
N GLU A 45 17.41 14.47 -18.69
CA GLU A 45 18.51 13.74 -18.08
C GLU A 45 19.47 13.29 -19.17
N VAL A 46 20.72 13.74 -19.07
CA VAL A 46 21.82 13.39 -19.95
C VAL A 46 22.95 12.77 -19.17
N PHE A 47 23.70 11.87 -19.79
CA PHE A 47 24.91 11.31 -19.19
C PHE A 47 26.14 11.94 -19.83
N ASP A 48 27.01 12.52 -19.01
CA ASP A 48 28.28 13.08 -19.46
C ASP A 48 29.31 11.97 -19.61
N LEU A 49 29.70 11.71 -20.87
CA LEU A 49 30.64 10.64 -21.23
C LEU A 49 32.08 10.95 -20.81
N GLU A 50 32.43 12.22 -20.59
CA GLU A 50 33.77 12.60 -20.15
C GLU A 50 33.84 12.65 -18.61
N ALA A 51 32.80 13.16 -17.97
CA ALA A 51 32.73 13.23 -16.51
C ALA A 51 32.23 11.93 -15.84
N GLU A 52 31.64 11.01 -16.60
CA GLU A 52 30.97 9.79 -16.11
C GLU A 52 29.81 10.08 -15.13
N GLU A 53 29.06 11.17 -15.34
CA GLU A 53 27.98 11.60 -14.44
C GLU A 53 26.67 11.91 -15.16
N SER A 54 25.54 11.59 -14.53
CA SER A 54 24.23 12.07 -14.95
C SER A 54 24.02 13.54 -14.59
N ARG A 55 23.47 14.31 -15.52
CA ARG A 55 23.07 15.71 -15.32
C ARG A 55 21.64 15.93 -15.83
N CYS A 56 20.91 16.84 -15.21
CA CYS A 56 19.60 17.27 -15.71
C CYS A 56 19.73 18.66 -16.31
N LEU A 57 19.39 18.79 -17.59
CA LEU A 57 19.45 20.05 -18.32
C LEU A 57 18.05 20.51 -18.70
N PRO A 58 17.70 21.79 -18.48
CA PRO A 58 16.50 22.36 -19.06
C PRO A 58 16.42 22.16 -20.57
N VAL A 59 15.26 21.70 -21.04
CA VAL A 59 15.03 21.35 -22.46
C VAL A 59 15.15 22.58 -23.37
N ASP A 60 14.90 23.78 -22.85
CA ASP A 60 15.08 25.07 -23.54
C ASP A 60 16.55 25.47 -23.76
N MET A 61 17.51 24.85 -23.05
CA MET A 61 18.94 25.02 -23.32
C MET A 61 19.46 24.13 -24.46
N LEU A 62 18.61 23.27 -25.04
CA LEU A 62 18.96 22.40 -26.15
C LEU A 62 18.77 23.16 -27.47
N ARG A 63 19.88 23.58 -28.11
CA ARG A 63 19.87 24.52 -29.24
C ARG A 63 19.99 23.89 -30.62
N ASP A 64 20.70 22.75 -30.75
CA ASP A 64 21.02 22.12 -32.03
C ASP A 64 21.00 20.59 -31.95
N SER A 65 20.89 19.92 -33.11
CA SER A 65 20.96 18.46 -33.23
C SER A 65 21.94 18.02 -34.33
N ALA A 66 22.84 17.09 -34.02
CA ALA A 66 23.74 16.45 -34.99
C ALA A 66 23.84 14.93 -34.75
N VAL A 67 24.02 14.16 -35.81
CA VAL A 67 24.33 12.72 -35.72
C VAL A 67 25.84 12.57 -35.51
N SER A 68 26.24 11.99 -34.39
CA SER A 68 27.66 11.71 -34.11
C SER A 68 28.04 10.33 -34.64
N ASN A 69 29.18 10.26 -35.32
CA ASN A 69 29.79 9.00 -35.78
C ASN A 69 30.74 8.38 -34.75
N ARG A 70 30.79 8.91 -33.51
CA ARG A 70 31.63 8.37 -32.44
C ARG A 70 31.02 7.08 -31.89
N GLU A 71 31.83 6.03 -31.78
CA GLU A 71 31.49 4.84 -31.02
C GLU A 71 31.40 5.18 -29.52
N MET A 72 30.35 4.69 -28.85
CA MET A 72 30.16 4.90 -27.41
C MET A 72 31.11 4.00 -26.63
N LYS A 73 31.81 4.58 -25.64
CA LYS A 73 32.72 3.86 -24.74
C LYS A 73 32.00 2.85 -23.83
N TRP A 74 30.74 3.10 -23.48
CA TRP A 74 29.92 2.24 -22.63
C TRP A 74 28.58 1.94 -23.27
N SER A 75 28.06 0.75 -22.98
CA SER A 75 26.69 0.36 -23.32
C SER A 75 25.68 1.06 -22.40
N GLU A 76 24.43 1.13 -22.85
CA GLU A 76 23.30 1.66 -22.08
C GLU A 76 23.15 0.97 -20.71
N GLN A 77 23.38 -0.35 -20.66
CA GLN A 77 23.23 -1.15 -19.45
C GLN A 77 24.30 -0.81 -18.40
N GLU A 78 25.56 -0.60 -18.84
CA GLU A 78 26.66 -0.20 -17.95
C GLU A 78 26.46 1.22 -17.39
N ILE A 79 25.90 2.14 -18.18
CA ILE A 79 25.55 3.50 -17.73
C ILE A 79 24.46 3.44 -16.64
N LEU A 80 23.43 2.60 -16.83
CA LEU A 80 22.36 2.41 -15.85
C LEU A 80 22.85 1.73 -14.55
N GLU A 81 23.77 0.77 -14.64
CA GLU A 81 24.39 0.13 -13.47
C GLU A 81 25.24 1.10 -12.65
N LYS A 82 26.08 1.91 -13.30
CA LYS A 82 26.86 2.97 -12.64
C LYS A 82 25.96 3.99 -11.94
N LYS A 83 24.83 4.37 -12.55
CA LYS A 83 23.81 5.22 -11.92
C LYS A 83 23.21 4.56 -10.68
N GLY A 84 22.90 3.26 -10.75
CA GLY A 84 22.37 2.49 -9.62
C GLY A 84 23.32 2.47 -8.42
N ILE A 85 24.63 2.33 -8.66
CA ILE A 85 25.66 2.36 -7.61
C ILE A 85 25.73 3.74 -6.95
N ARG A 86 25.82 4.82 -7.73
CA ARG A 86 25.86 6.20 -7.17
C ARG A 86 24.58 6.61 -6.47
N THR A 87 23.41 6.16 -6.92
CA THR A 87 22.12 6.44 -6.23
C THR A 87 22.11 5.81 -4.84
N ARG A 88 22.75 4.65 -4.66
CA ARG A 88 22.92 4.02 -3.35
C ARG A 88 23.90 4.78 -2.46
N GLU A 89 24.96 5.36 -3.04
CA GLU A 89 25.95 6.20 -2.34
C GLU A 89 25.42 7.60 -1.97
N ALA A 90 24.51 8.15 -2.76
CA ALA A 90 23.92 9.48 -2.59
C ALA A 90 22.74 9.53 -1.60
N ASN A 91 22.35 8.39 -1.01
CA ASN A 91 21.35 8.38 0.05
C ASN A 91 21.92 9.12 1.28
N LEU A 92 21.19 10.12 1.77
CA LEU A 92 21.44 10.66 3.10
C LEU A 92 21.08 9.59 4.13
N VAL A 93 22.09 8.84 4.59
CA VAL A 93 21.92 7.84 5.66
C VAL A 93 21.99 8.56 7.00
N VAL A 94 20.85 8.98 7.53
CA VAL A 94 20.75 9.45 8.92
C VAL A 94 20.76 8.23 9.84
N ARG A 95 21.91 7.94 10.47
CA ARG A 95 22.01 6.92 11.51
C ARG A 95 21.56 7.50 12.83
N LEU A 96 20.34 7.19 13.24
CA LEU A 96 19.86 7.49 14.57
C LEU A 96 20.23 6.32 15.49
N ASP A 97 20.86 6.61 16.63
CA ASP A 97 21.02 5.59 17.68
C ASP A 97 19.69 5.35 18.41
N ALA A 98 19.62 4.33 19.27
CA ALA A 98 18.38 4.00 19.98
C ALA A 98 17.80 5.19 20.78
N ALA A 99 18.62 6.13 21.24
CA ALA A 99 18.16 7.34 21.91
C ALA A 99 17.64 8.39 20.91
N GLY A 100 18.32 8.56 19.78
CA GLY A 100 17.92 9.39 18.65
C GLY A 100 16.62 8.94 18.03
N ILE A 101 16.40 7.63 17.93
CA ILE A 101 15.15 7.04 17.44
C ILE A 101 14.02 7.25 18.44
N ARG A 102 14.24 6.98 19.74
CA ARG A 102 13.24 7.28 20.78
C ARG A 102 12.89 8.78 20.80
N ARG A 103 13.86 9.66 20.60
CA ARG A 103 13.65 11.11 20.48
C ARG A 103 12.92 11.51 19.21
N PHE A 104 13.28 10.94 18.05
CA PHE A 104 12.63 11.19 16.77
C PHE A 104 11.17 10.73 16.79
N LYS A 105 10.91 9.50 17.29
CA LYS A 105 9.58 8.93 17.52
C LYS A 105 8.71 9.82 18.42
N ARG A 106 9.28 10.38 19.49
CA ARG A 106 8.55 11.24 20.44
C ARG A 106 8.39 12.69 19.99
N MET A 107 9.37 13.25 19.28
CA MET A 107 9.43 14.70 19.06
C MET A 107 9.10 15.14 17.65
N HIS A 108 9.18 14.28 16.61
CA HIS A 108 8.98 14.61 15.19
C HIS A 108 9.22 16.12 14.93
N PRO A 109 10.46 16.61 15.13
CA PRO A 109 10.69 17.97 15.56
C PRO A 109 10.00 18.97 14.63
N PRO A 110 9.13 19.86 15.16
CA PRO A 110 8.57 20.95 14.37
C PRO A 110 9.75 21.76 13.81
N GLY A 111 9.93 21.76 12.49
CA GLY A 111 10.95 22.54 11.81
C GLY A 111 11.96 21.77 10.95
N ILE A 112 11.98 20.43 10.95
CA ILE A 112 12.78 19.66 9.98
C ILE A 112 11.87 19.14 8.87
N ILE A 113 11.93 19.77 7.71
CA ILE A 113 11.32 19.26 6.46
C ILE A 113 12.40 18.47 5.73
N LEU A 114 12.32 17.14 5.75
CA LEU A 114 13.09 16.29 4.86
C LEU A 114 12.45 16.34 3.47
N SER A 115 12.94 17.24 2.61
CA SER A 115 12.61 17.24 1.18
C SER A 115 13.54 16.28 0.45
N LEU A 116 13.02 15.12 0.06
CA LEU A 116 13.73 14.18 -0.82
C LEU A 116 13.72 14.73 -2.25
N THR A 117 14.78 15.44 -2.63
CA THR A 117 15.01 15.86 -4.02
C THR A 117 15.71 14.74 -4.78
N GLY A 118 14.96 13.73 -5.20
CA GLY A 118 15.52 12.64 -6.00
C GLY A 118 14.71 11.36 -5.96
N VAL A 119 13.49 11.37 -6.51
CA VAL A 119 12.82 10.12 -6.86
C VAL A 119 12.57 10.14 -8.36
N SER A 120 13.38 9.38 -9.10
CA SER A 120 13.11 9.06 -10.50
C SER A 120 11.87 8.17 -10.56
N ALA A 121 10.70 8.78 -10.79
CA ALA A 121 9.48 8.04 -11.06
C ALA A 121 9.61 7.27 -12.39
N ILE A 122 9.62 5.94 -12.32
CA ILE A 122 9.45 5.08 -13.50
C ILE A 122 7.96 5.12 -13.87
N CYS A 123 7.61 6.06 -14.75
CA CYS A 123 6.27 6.16 -15.30
C CYS A 123 6.10 5.13 -16.44
N SER A 124 5.48 3.98 -16.15
CA SER A 124 5.11 2.99 -17.17
C SER A 124 3.95 3.55 -18.04
N ARG A 125 4.27 4.06 -19.23
CA ARG A 125 3.27 4.39 -20.27
C ARG A 125 2.82 3.10 -20.96
N LYS A 126 1.53 2.75 -20.89
CA LYS A 126 0.93 1.71 -21.74
C LYS A 126 0.11 2.31 -22.89
N THR A 127 0.36 1.70 -24.04
CA THR A 127 -0.10 1.99 -25.40
C THR A 127 -1.61 1.89 -25.59
N GLY A 128 -2.18 2.84 -26.32
CA GLY A 128 -3.56 2.80 -26.78
C GLY A 128 -3.78 1.81 -27.92
N ARG A 129 -4.82 0.98 -27.79
CA ARG A 129 -5.62 0.48 -28.91
C ARG A 129 -7.08 0.49 -28.50
N LEU A 130 -7.91 1.06 -29.37
CA LEU A 130 -9.35 1.18 -29.27
C LEU A 130 -10.01 -0.20 -29.46
N TRP A 131 -11.04 -0.50 -28.67
CA TRP A 131 -12.01 -1.55 -28.96
C TRP A 131 -13.42 -0.99 -28.81
N PRO A 132 -14.39 -1.38 -29.67
CA PRO A 132 -15.74 -0.83 -29.62
C PRO A 132 -16.56 -1.44 -28.49
N ILE A 133 -17.41 -0.60 -27.91
CA ILE A 133 -18.37 -0.92 -26.86
C ILE A 133 -19.46 -1.83 -27.44
N ALA A 134 -19.62 -3.03 -26.88
CA ALA A 134 -20.81 -3.84 -27.04
C ALA A 134 -21.58 -3.84 -25.71
N SER A 135 -22.63 -3.02 -25.65
CA SER A 135 -23.67 -3.14 -24.64
C SER A 135 -24.47 -4.41 -24.88
N ARG A 136 -24.58 -5.28 -23.87
CA ARG A 136 -25.82 -5.94 -23.39
C ARG A 136 -25.49 -7.28 -22.73
N GLY A 137 -25.84 -7.40 -21.46
CA GLY A 137 -25.89 -8.66 -20.72
C GLY A 137 -26.32 -8.38 -19.28
N ARG A 138 -27.55 -8.75 -18.93
CA ARG A 138 -28.09 -8.59 -17.57
C ARG A 138 -27.33 -9.49 -16.61
N CYS A 139 -26.79 -8.92 -15.53
CA CYS A 139 -26.63 -9.63 -14.27
C CYS A 139 -26.93 -8.65 -13.13
N PRO A 140 -28.16 -8.61 -12.59
CA PRO A 140 -28.43 -7.88 -11.37
C PRO A 140 -28.19 -8.81 -10.18
N ARG A 141 -27.16 -8.54 -9.37
CA ARG A 141 -27.34 -8.50 -7.91
C ARG A 141 -26.27 -7.73 -7.14
N PHE A 142 -25.00 -7.77 -7.52
CA PHE A 142 -23.95 -6.92 -6.94
C PHE A 142 -22.86 -6.61 -7.98
N ARG A 143 -22.48 -5.33 -8.15
CA ARG A 143 -21.32 -4.94 -8.96
C ARG A 143 -20.14 -4.71 -8.02
N TRP A 144 -19.11 -5.53 -8.18
CA TRP A 144 -17.85 -5.49 -7.46
C TRP A 144 -17.02 -4.31 -7.98
N SER A 145 -16.71 -3.34 -7.12
CA SER A 145 -15.86 -2.20 -7.48
C SER A 145 -14.83 -1.94 -6.40
N GLU A 146 -13.55 -2.04 -6.76
CA GLU A 146 -12.42 -1.67 -5.91
C GLU A 146 -12.36 -0.16 -5.69
N THR A 147 -12.65 0.61 -6.74
CA THR A 147 -12.78 2.06 -6.67
C THR A 147 -14.03 2.56 -7.35
N ALA A 148 -14.52 3.69 -6.86
CA ALA A 148 -15.58 4.47 -7.48
C ALA A 148 -15.19 5.94 -7.53
N ALA A 149 -15.49 6.63 -8.62
CA ALA A 149 -15.23 8.06 -8.70
C ALA A 149 -16.21 8.86 -7.84
N PHE A 150 -15.70 9.94 -7.24
CA PHE A 150 -16.53 10.90 -6.51
C PHE A 150 -17.58 11.54 -7.43
N ASP A 151 -17.18 11.86 -8.65
CA ASP A 151 -18.06 12.32 -9.72
C ASP A 151 -17.95 11.36 -10.91
N ARG A 152 -19.07 10.79 -11.34
CA ARG A 152 -19.13 9.85 -12.47
C ARG A 152 -19.33 10.54 -13.81
N GLU A 153 -19.88 11.75 -13.84
CA GLU A 153 -20.20 12.48 -15.07
C GLU A 153 -18.98 13.23 -15.62
N LEU A 154 -18.21 13.88 -14.74
CA LEU A 154 -16.97 14.59 -15.12
C LEU A 154 -15.83 13.62 -15.48
N ASN A 155 -15.90 12.36 -15.05
CA ASN A 155 -14.88 11.35 -15.30
C ASN A 155 -14.95 10.72 -16.70
N ASN A 156 -15.97 11.05 -17.50
CA ASN A 156 -16.00 10.73 -18.93
C ASN A 156 -14.82 11.37 -19.70
N ASN A 157 -14.21 12.42 -19.14
CA ASN A 157 -12.99 13.04 -19.68
C ASN A 157 -11.70 12.26 -19.37
N VAL A 158 -11.76 11.21 -18.53
CA VAL A 158 -10.63 10.31 -18.20
C VAL A 158 -10.91 8.88 -18.67
N ARG A 159 -11.50 8.73 -19.86
CA ARG A 159 -11.79 7.44 -20.53
C ARG A 159 -12.65 6.45 -19.70
N GLY A 160 -13.48 6.93 -18.77
CA GLY A 160 -14.33 6.07 -17.95
C GLY A 160 -13.58 5.23 -16.89
N LEU A 161 -12.36 5.64 -16.50
CA LEU A 161 -11.50 4.95 -15.53
C LEU A 161 -11.91 5.13 -14.06
N GLY A 162 -13.01 5.83 -13.77
CA GLY A 162 -13.41 6.19 -12.41
C GLY A 162 -13.80 5.01 -11.53
N ASP A 163 -14.65 4.13 -12.07
CA ASP A 163 -15.08 2.93 -11.39
C ASP A 163 -14.22 1.75 -11.88
N ARG A 164 -13.51 1.08 -10.98
CA ARG A 164 -12.71 -0.11 -11.30
C ARG A 164 -13.49 -1.37 -10.92
N PRO A 165 -14.07 -2.12 -11.88
CA PRO A 165 -14.84 -3.33 -11.60
C PRO A 165 -13.91 -4.54 -11.35
N HIS A 166 -12.99 -4.34 -10.42
CA HIS A 166 -11.93 -5.25 -10.03
C HIS A 166 -12.11 -5.59 -8.56
N MET A 167 -11.51 -6.70 -8.13
CA MET A 167 -11.42 -7.08 -6.73
C MET A 167 -10.09 -7.78 -6.49
N HIS A 168 -9.14 -7.13 -5.82
CA HIS A 168 -8.10 -7.86 -5.10
C HIS A 168 -8.71 -8.64 -3.94
N VAL A 169 -8.18 -9.84 -3.67
CA VAL A 169 -8.70 -10.72 -2.61
C VAL A 169 -8.34 -10.23 -1.21
N GLY A 170 -7.30 -9.41 -1.12
CA GLY A 170 -6.92 -8.62 0.05
C GLY A 170 -6.39 -7.26 -0.41
N TRP A 171 -5.77 -6.55 0.52
CA TRP A 171 -5.11 -5.27 0.39
C TRP A 171 -6.05 -4.13 -0.02
N VAL A 172 -6.27 -3.91 -1.31
CA VAL A 172 -7.10 -2.79 -1.81
C VAL A 172 -8.59 -3.12 -1.87
N SER A 173 -8.97 -4.40 -1.75
CA SER A 173 -10.37 -4.83 -1.63
C SER A 173 -10.49 -6.23 -0.99
N GLY A 174 -11.63 -6.90 -1.19
CA GLY A 174 -11.74 -8.34 -0.96
C GLY A 174 -12.09 -8.72 0.47
N ALA A 175 -11.46 -9.78 0.97
CA ALA A 175 -11.82 -10.48 2.19
C ALA A 175 -11.87 -9.57 3.43
N PRO A 176 -10.91 -8.65 3.67
CA PRO A 176 -10.95 -7.80 4.86
C PRO A 176 -12.23 -6.98 4.96
N TYR A 177 -12.58 -6.27 3.90
CA TYR A 177 -13.72 -5.34 3.92
C TYR A 177 -15.06 -6.05 3.72
N ALA A 178 -15.04 -7.21 3.05
CA ALA A 178 -16.17 -8.11 2.97
C ALA A 178 -16.55 -8.68 4.34
N TYR A 179 -15.54 -9.12 5.11
CA TYR A 179 -15.72 -9.58 6.47
C TYR A 179 -16.34 -8.49 7.34
N GLU A 180 -15.87 -7.25 7.25
CA GLU A 180 -16.44 -6.15 8.02
C GLU A 180 -17.89 -5.86 7.68
N LEU A 181 -18.21 -5.81 6.39
CA LEU A 181 -19.58 -5.58 5.94
C LEU A 181 -20.50 -6.72 6.38
N LEU A 182 -20.01 -7.97 6.32
CA LEU A 182 -20.69 -9.14 6.83
C LEU A 182 -20.97 -9.00 8.33
N MET A 183 -19.92 -8.75 9.10
CA MET A 183 -19.98 -8.62 10.56
C MET A 183 -20.95 -7.52 10.98
N TYR A 184 -20.84 -6.34 10.38
CA TYR A 184 -21.72 -5.21 10.66
C TYR A 184 -23.17 -5.53 10.30
N GLY A 185 -23.39 -6.17 9.14
CA GLY A 185 -24.70 -6.61 8.70
C GLY A 185 -25.36 -7.59 9.66
N ARG A 186 -24.61 -8.59 10.13
CA ARG A 186 -25.07 -9.58 11.11
C ARG A 186 -25.39 -8.92 12.46
N LYS A 187 -24.52 -8.05 12.97
CA LYS A 187 -24.69 -7.36 14.26
C LYS A 187 -25.94 -6.45 14.30
N HIS A 188 -26.33 -5.87 13.17
CA HIS A 188 -27.43 -4.90 13.08
C HIS A 188 -28.68 -5.42 12.37
N GLY A 189 -28.74 -6.70 12.01
CA GLY A 189 -29.89 -7.27 11.28
C GLY A 189 -30.05 -6.73 9.85
N LEU A 190 -28.98 -6.23 9.23
CA LEU A 190 -28.98 -5.70 7.87
C LEU A 190 -28.63 -6.81 6.87
N ALA A 191 -29.63 -7.61 6.50
CA ALA A 191 -29.45 -8.79 5.63
C ALA A 191 -28.70 -8.48 4.33
N LYS A 192 -29.02 -7.35 3.66
CA LYS A 192 -28.35 -6.93 2.42
C LYS A 192 -26.83 -6.77 2.57
N TYR A 193 -26.36 -6.30 3.73
CA TYR A 193 -24.93 -6.12 3.99
C TYR A 193 -24.26 -7.45 4.29
N ALA A 194 -24.92 -8.28 5.11
CA ALA A 194 -24.46 -9.63 5.41
C ALA A 194 -24.31 -10.47 4.12
N GLU A 195 -25.35 -10.49 3.28
CA GLU A 195 -25.35 -11.22 2.00
C GLU A 195 -24.29 -10.68 1.03
N ALA A 196 -24.11 -9.36 0.96
CA ALA A 196 -23.08 -8.76 0.12
C ALA A 196 -21.68 -9.18 0.57
N GLY A 197 -21.39 -9.08 1.87
CA GLY A 197 -20.12 -9.51 2.46
C GLY A 197 -19.83 -11.00 2.23
N ALA A 198 -20.81 -11.86 2.52
CA ALA A 198 -20.71 -13.31 2.30
C ALA A 198 -20.46 -13.64 0.82
N ALA A 199 -21.16 -12.99 -0.12
CA ALA A 199 -20.97 -13.23 -1.54
C ALA A 199 -19.54 -12.92 -2.02
N VAL A 200 -18.85 -11.95 -1.38
CA VAL A 200 -17.44 -11.65 -1.71
C VAL A 200 -16.57 -12.83 -1.30
N LEU A 201 -16.78 -13.30 -0.07
CA LEU A 201 -16.00 -14.38 0.53
C LEU A 201 -16.25 -15.70 -0.20
N ASP A 202 -17.49 -15.98 -0.61
CA ASP A 202 -17.84 -17.10 -1.49
C ASP A 202 -17.06 -17.02 -2.80
N LYS A 203 -17.03 -15.83 -3.41
CA LYS A 203 -16.29 -15.62 -4.65
C LYS A 203 -14.80 -15.89 -4.43
N ILE A 204 -14.18 -15.36 -3.38
CA ILE A 204 -12.76 -15.58 -3.06
C ILE A 204 -12.48 -17.06 -2.78
N ALA A 205 -13.34 -17.74 -2.02
CA ALA A 205 -13.20 -19.17 -1.70
C ALA A 205 -13.26 -20.06 -2.96
N SER A 206 -13.97 -19.63 -4.02
CA SER A 206 -13.98 -20.32 -5.32
C SER A 206 -12.71 -20.12 -6.15
N GLY A 207 -11.82 -19.20 -5.75
CA GLY A 207 -10.71 -18.68 -6.56
C GLY A 207 -9.33 -19.14 -6.14
N LEU A 208 -9.07 -20.45 -6.12
CA LEU A 208 -7.72 -20.97 -5.91
C LEU A 208 -6.93 -21.05 -7.24
N SER A 209 -5.65 -20.67 -7.19
CA SER A 209 -4.67 -20.88 -8.24
C SER A 209 -4.28 -22.37 -8.34
N PRO A 210 -3.64 -22.82 -9.45
CA PRO A 210 -3.21 -24.20 -9.58
C PRO A 210 -2.27 -24.68 -8.46
N CYS A 211 -1.49 -23.78 -7.85
CA CYS A 211 -0.64 -24.12 -6.71
C CYS A 211 -1.37 -24.20 -5.36
N GLY A 212 -2.68 -23.93 -5.34
CA GLY A 212 -3.57 -24.18 -4.20
C GLY A 212 -3.71 -23.02 -3.21
N ILE A 213 -3.27 -21.81 -3.57
CA ILE A 213 -3.51 -20.58 -2.80
C ILE A 213 -4.50 -19.68 -3.53
N PHE A 214 -4.98 -18.60 -2.92
CA PHE A 214 -5.86 -17.68 -3.63
C PHE A 214 -5.16 -17.06 -4.84
N TRP A 215 -5.93 -16.84 -5.92
CA TRP A 215 -5.57 -15.81 -6.88
C TRP A 215 -5.55 -14.44 -6.21
N ALA A 216 -4.71 -13.51 -6.64
CA ALA A 216 -4.61 -12.21 -5.97
C ALA A 216 -5.74 -11.25 -6.34
N SER A 217 -6.34 -11.37 -7.53
CA SER A 217 -7.45 -10.50 -7.94
C SER A 217 -8.39 -11.13 -8.96
N TRP A 218 -9.59 -10.56 -9.08
CA TRP A 218 -10.61 -10.89 -10.06
C TRP A 218 -11.04 -9.64 -10.83
N ILE A 219 -11.20 -9.77 -12.15
CA ILE A 219 -11.59 -8.67 -13.06
C ILE A 219 -12.78 -9.15 -13.90
N VAL A 220 -13.85 -8.35 -14.00
CA VAL A 220 -15.11 -8.73 -14.68
C VAL A 220 -14.91 -9.39 -16.05
N ASP A 221 -14.03 -8.84 -16.88
CA ASP A 221 -13.81 -9.32 -18.25
C ASP A 221 -12.63 -10.29 -18.40
N ARG A 222 -11.90 -10.60 -17.32
CA ARG A 222 -10.69 -11.47 -17.38
C ARG A 222 -10.73 -12.65 -16.42
N GLY A 223 -11.63 -12.66 -15.46
CA GLY A 223 -11.63 -13.66 -14.39
C GLY A 223 -10.50 -13.44 -13.40
N TRP A 224 -9.98 -14.54 -12.86
CA TRP A 224 -8.91 -14.53 -11.87
C TRP A 224 -7.56 -14.16 -12.46
N THR A 225 -6.79 -13.36 -11.73
CA THR A 225 -5.46 -12.88 -12.13
C THR A 225 -4.52 -12.78 -10.92
N THR A 226 -3.27 -12.43 -11.20
CA THR A 226 -2.17 -12.41 -10.25
C THR A 226 -2.00 -11.10 -9.50
N GLY A 227 -2.75 -10.04 -9.79
CA GLY A 227 -2.59 -8.72 -9.13
C GLY A 227 -1.45 -7.89 -9.73
N TRP A 228 -0.97 -6.89 -8.99
CA TRP A 228 0.10 -6.01 -9.46
C TRP A 228 1.47 -6.55 -9.07
N ASN A 229 2.15 -7.20 -10.02
CA ASN A 229 3.44 -7.82 -9.75
C ASN A 229 4.47 -7.57 -10.86
N PRO A 230 5.77 -7.63 -10.55
CA PRO A 230 6.84 -7.55 -11.55
C PRO A 230 6.72 -8.61 -12.66
N ARG A 231 6.24 -9.81 -12.31
CA ARG A 231 5.97 -10.91 -13.26
C ARG A 231 4.50 -11.32 -13.23
N ARG A 232 3.99 -11.75 -14.39
CA ARG A 232 2.55 -12.02 -14.59
C ARG A 232 2.05 -13.29 -13.91
N ASN A 233 2.93 -14.19 -13.54
CA ASN A 233 2.65 -15.46 -12.88
C ASN A 233 2.93 -15.42 -11.38
N TRP A 234 3.23 -14.24 -10.80
CA TRP A 234 3.56 -14.12 -9.39
C TRP A 234 2.35 -13.76 -8.54
N LEU A 235 2.22 -14.39 -7.38
CA LEU A 235 1.28 -14.03 -6.32
C LEU A 235 2.06 -13.50 -5.13
N GLN A 236 1.69 -12.33 -4.64
CA GLN A 236 2.40 -11.70 -3.52
C GLN A 236 1.94 -12.30 -2.18
N ALA A 237 2.90 -12.68 -1.33
CA ALA A 237 2.64 -13.33 -0.06
C ALA A 237 1.73 -12.52 0.88
N ARG A 238 1.95 -11.20 0.98
CA ARG A 238 1.16 -10.30 1.84
C ARG A 238 -0.31 -10.26 1.45
N THR A 239 -0.63 -10.05 0.17
CA THR A 239 -2.03 -10.03 -0.32
C THR A 239 -2.76 -11.34 -0.01
N ILE A 240 -2.11 -12.48 -0.24
CA ILE A 240 -2.71 -13.80 -0.01
C ILE A 240 -2.83 -14.11 1.50
N ALA A 241 -1.82 -13.75 2.29
CA ALA A 241 -1.84 -13.93 3.75
C ALA A 241 -2.95 -13.12 4.41
N GLU A 242 -3.14 -11.86 4.01
CA GLU A 242 -4.21 -11.01 4.55
C GLU A 242 -5.60 -11.54 4.17
N ALA A 243 -5.79 -11.96 2.92
CA ALA A 243 -7.05 -12.56 2.49
C ALA A 243 -7.37 -13.83 3.29
N THR A 244 -6.35 -14.64 3.56
CA THR A 244 -6.47 -15.85 4.37
C THR A 244 -6.80 -15.51 5.83
N LEU A 245 -6.11 -14.54 6.44
CA LEU A 245 -6.37 -14.07 7.79
C LEU A 245 -7.83 -13.63 7.97
N PHE A 246 -8.33 -12.79 7.07
CA PHE A 246 -9.70 -12.28 7.19
C PHE A 246 -10.77 -13.31 6.83
N MET A 247 -10.46 -14.30 5.98
CA MET A 247 -11.34 -15.45 5.79
C MET A 247 -11.44 -16.33 7.06
N ILE A 248 -10.34 -16.48 7.81
CA ILE A 248 -10.33 -17.18 9.11
C ILE A 248 -11.13 -16.42 10.16
N ARG A 249 -11.00 -15.09 10.22
CA ARG A 249 -11.81 -14.22 11.09
C ARG A 249 -13.30 -14.32 10.75
N ALA A 250 -13.65 -14.34 9.46
CA ALA A 250 -15.02 -14.56 9.00
C ALA A 250 -15.57 -15.92 9.41
N LEU A 251 -14.79 -16.99 9.23
CA LEU A 251 -15.14 -18.35 9.67
C LEU A 251 -15.42 -18.41 11.17
N ARG A 252 -14.54 -17.83 11.99
CA ARG A 252 -14.72 -17.76 13.45
C ARG A 252 -16.05 -17.06 13.79
N PHE A 253 -16.28 -15.88 13.22
CA PHE A 253 -17.44 -15.05 13.51
C PHE A 253 -18.78 -15.67 13.10
N GLU A 254 -18.84 -16.30 11.93
CA GLU A 254 -20.05 -16.98 11.43
C GLU A 254 -20.32 -18.28 12.22
N ARG A 255 -19.28 -19.04 12.57
CA ARG A 255 -19.41 -20.27 13.37
C ARG A 255 -19.97 -20.00 14.76
N GLU A 256 -19.54 -18.93 15.42
CA GLU A 256 -20.10 -18.48 16.71
C GLU A 256 -21.61 -18.17 16.65
N ARG A 257 -22.14 -17.97 15.44
CA ARG A 257 -23.55 -17.67 15.16
C ARG A 257 -24.29 -18.84 14.53
N GLY A 258 -23.68 -20.02 14.47
CA GLY A 258 -24.27 -21.24 13.92
C GLY A 258 -24.30 -21.33 12.40
N PHE A 259 -23.53 -20.49 11.70
CA PHE A 259 -23.36 -20.60 10.25
C PHE A 259 -22.07 -21.37 9.92
N GLU A 260 -22.18 -22.34 9.03
CA GLU A 260 -21.06 -23.14 8.53
C GLU A 260 -20.76 -22.81 7.08
N HIS A 261 -19.47 -22.65 6.76
CA HIS A 261 -18.98 -22.30 5.42
C HIS A 261 -17.82 -23.23 5.03
N GLU A 262 -18.15 -24.48 4.68
CA GLU A 262 -17.14 -25.51 4.39
C GLU A 262 -16.24 -25.14 3.20
N ASP A 263 -16.75 -24.40 2.22
CA ASP A 263 -15.94 -23.92 1.10
C ASP A 263 -14.90 -22.89 1.54
N TRP A 264 -15.26 -21.96 2.43
CA TRP A 264 -14.32 -20.98 2.99
C TRP A 264 -13.24 -21.69 3.81
N LYS A 265 -13.66 -22.65 4.66
CA LYS A 265 -12.77 -23.46 5.47
C LYS A 265 -11.78 -24.24 4.61
N ARG A 266 -12.25 -24.90 3.55
CA ARG A 266 -11.40 -25.63 2.59
C ARG A 266 -10.38 -24.70 1.93
N ALA A 267 -10.83 -23.52 1.49
CA ALA A 267 -9.96 -22.57 0.82
C ALA A 267 -8.90 -21.98 1.76
N ALA A 268 -9.29 -21.52 2.95
CA ALA A 268 -8.36 -21.02 3.97
C ALA A 268 -7.35 -22.10 4.38
N LEU A 269 -7.80 -23.33 4.62
CA LEU A 269 -6.93 -24.46 4.97
C LEU A 269 -5.90 -24.76 3.85
N SER A 270 -6.31 -24.68 2.58
CA SER A 270 -5.40 -24.86 1.45
C SER A 270 -4.26 -23.83 1.45
N ASN A 271 -4.60 -22.57 1.72
CA ASN A 271 -3.65 -21.45 1.82
C ASN A 271 -2.67 -21.64 2.99
N LEU A 272 -3.16 -21.93 4.19
CA LEU A 272 -2.33 -22.17 5.38
C LEU A 272 -1.38 -23.36 5.19
N ARG A 273 -1.89 -24.47 4.64
CA ARG A 273 -1.07 -25.65 4.34
C ARG A 273 -0.01 -25.36 3.28
N PHE A 274 -0.30 -24.52 2.29
CA PHE A 274 0.70 -24.07 1.34
C PHE A 274 1.82 -23.30 2.04
N ALA A 275 1.48 -22.28 2.84
CA ALA A 275 2.47 -21.46 3.54
C ALA A 275 3.35 -22.30 4.46
N ALA A 276 2.74 -23.19 5.26
CA ALA A 276 3.46 -24.08 6.16
C ALA A 276 4.40 -25.05 5.43
N ARG A 277 4.01 -25.57 4.25
CA ARG A 277 4.86 -26.48 3.45
C ARG A 277 5.98 -25.78 2.70
N ARG A 278 5.78 -24.54 2.27
CA ARG A 278 6.77 -23.76 1.52
C ARG A 278 7.73 -22.98 2.40
N GLN A 279 7.45 -22.92 3.70
CA GLN A 279 8.35 -22.32 4.68
C GLN A 279 9.73 -22.99 4.61
N ARG A 280 10.77 -22.17 4.55
CA ARG A 280 12.16 -22.63 4.66
C ARG A 280 12.47 -23.01 6.11
N GLU A 281 13.49 -23.83 6.32
CA GLU A 281 13.91 -24.30 7.65
C GLU A 281 14.20 -23.16 8.64
N ASP A 282 14.71 -22.03 8.16
CA ASP A 282 14.99 -20.84 8.97
C ASP A 282 13.75 -20.02 9.34
N GLY A 283 12.56 -20.39 8.84
CA GLY A 283 11.29 -19.73 9.12
C GLY A 283 10.78 -18.79 8.02
N ASN A 284 11.55 -18.54 6.95
CA ASN A 284 11.14 -17.65 5.87
C ASN A 284 9.96 -18.22 5.06
N PHE A 285 8.96 -17.38 4.76
CA PHE A 285 7.84 -17.73 3.86
C PHE A 285 8.03 -17.23 2.42
N GLY A 286 9.03 -16.39 2.16
CA GLY A 286 9.19 -15.68 0.89
C GLY A 286 8.17 -14.57 0.68
N SER A 287 8.42 -13.74 -0.34
CA SER A 287 7.59 -12.57 -0.67
C SER A 287 6.70 -12.79 -1.89
N TYR A 288 7.10 -13.68 -2.82
CA TYR A 288 6.33 -13.95 -4.05
C TYR A 288 6.36 -15.43 -4.43
N TYR A 289 5.24 -15.92 -4.96
CA TYR A 289 5.04 -17.31 -5.36
C TYR A 289 4.67 -17.43 -6.83
N ASP A 290 5.15 -18.45 -7.53
CA ASP A 290 4.61 -18.82 -8.83
C ASP A 290 3.19 -19.40 -8.68
N CYS A 291 2.22 -18.86 -9.44
CA CYS A 291 0.83 -19.25 -9.33
C CYS A 291 0.51 -20.67 -9.83
N GLU A 292 1.37 -21.25 -10.66
CA GLU A 292 1.17 -22.59 -11.21
C GLU A 292 1.93 -23.66 -10.42
N GLN A 293 3.24 -23.45 -10.23
CA GLN A 293 4.16 -24.40 -9.60
C GLN A 293 4.18 -24.26 -8.07
N GLY A 294 3.85 -23.07 -7.56
CA GLY A 294 3.96 -22.76 -6.14
C GLY A 294 5.40 -22.68 -5.64
N THR A 295 6.36 -22.47 -6.53
CA THR A 295 7.75 -22.15 -6.17
C THR A 295 7.81 -20.78 -5.52
N VAL A 296 8.70 -20.62 -4.53
CA VAL A 296 9.00 -19.29 -3.98
C VAL A 296 9.99 -18.63 -4.93
N GLU A 297 9.53 -17.56 -5.56
CA GLU A 297 10.26 -16.86 -6.62
C GLU A 297 11.12 -15.72 -6.08
N GLU A 298 10.76 -15.21 -4.90
CA GLU A 298 11.50 -14.16 -4.21
C GLU A 298 11.51 -14.44 -2.71
N TRP A 299 12.72 -14.50 -2.14
CA TRP A 299 12.95 -14.76 -0.73
C TRP A 299 13.31 -13.49 0.06
N ASP A 300 13.61 -12.40 -0.65
CA ASP A 300 13.93 -11.11 -0.06
C ASP A 300 12.68 -10.35 0.39
N GLY A 301 12.82 -9.52 1.42
CA GLY A 301 11.76 -8.71 2.01
C GLY A 301 10.92 -9.41 3.07
N ALA A 302 10.01 -8.62 3.64
CA ALA A 302 9.10 -8.97 4.73
C ALA A 302 7.67 -9.29 4.26
N GLY A 303 7.44 -9.45 2.94
CA GLY A 303 6.10 -9.66 2.38
C GLY A 303 5.40 -10.91 2.93
N GLY A 304 6.15 -11.95 3.30
CA GLY A 304 5.61 -13.16 3.91
C GLY A 304 5.31 -13.07 5.41
N MET A 305 5.61 -11.96 6.08
CA MET A 305 5.49 -11.84 7.54
C MET A 305 4.05 -12.01 8.05
N LEU A 306 3.06 -11.53 7.28
CA LEU A 306 1.65 -11.60 7.69
C LEU A 306 1.09 -13.03 7.75
N TRP A 307 1.78 -14.02 7.15
CA TRP A 307 1.43 -15.43 7.34
C TRP A 307 1.49 -15.86 8.80
N ILE A 308 2.29 -15.21 9.64
CA ILE A 308 2.35 -15.46 11.09
C ILE A 308 0.94 -15.31 11.70
N ALA A 309 0.26 -14.19 11.41
CA ALA A 309 -1.07 -13.91 11.94
C ALA A 309 -2.10 -14.93 11.41
N ALA A 310 -2.10 -15.18 10.11
CA ALA A 310 -3.02 -16.15 9.49
C ALA A 310 -2.83 -17.57 10.05
N LEU A 311 -1.59 -18.02 10.25
CA LEU A 311 -1.28 -19.33 10.80
C LEU A 311 -1.65 -19.45 12.28
N LEU A 312 -1.45 -18.43 13.09
CA LEU A 312 -1.84 -18.45 14.51
C LEU A 312 -3.35 -18.49 14.68
N GLU A 313 -4.09 -17.61 14.02
CA GLU A 313 -5.55 -17.64 14.09
C GLU A 313 -6.13 -18.90 13.43
N GLY A 314 -5.49 -19.38 12.36
CA GLY A 314 -5.85 -20.62 11.69
C GLY A 314 -5.63 -21.86 12.55
N ALA A 315 -4.54 -21.91 13.33
CA ALA A 315 -4.26 -23.00 14.25
C ALA A 315 -5.39 -23.17 15.28
N ASP A 316 -5.88 -22.05 15.82
CA ASP A 316 -6.98 -22.01 16.78
C ASP A 316 -8.33 -22.36 16.13
N VAL A 317 -8.69 -21.71 15.02
CA VAL A 317 -9.99 -21.92 14.36
C VAL A 317 -10.13 -23.33 13.79
N LEU A 318 -9.05 -23.89 13.24
CA LEU A 318 -9.06 -25.18 12.53
C LEU A 318 -8.53 -26.35 13.37
N GLY A 319 -7.98 -26.10 14.56
CA GLY A 319 -7.44 -27.14 15.44
C GLY A 319 -6.14 -27.77 14.95
N GLU A 320 -5.28 -27.01 14.27
CA GLU A 320 -4.07 -27.48 13.58
C GLU A 320 -2.80 -26.87 14.22
N PRO A 321 -2.23 -27.48 15.28
CA PRO A 321 -1.13 -26.88 16.06
C PRO A 321 0.20 -26.75 15.30
N GLU A 322 0.36 -27.46 14.18
CA GLU A 322 1.53 -27.29 13.30
C GLU A 322 1.61 -25.88 12.70
N PHE A 323 0.47 -25.22 12.48
CA PHE A 323 0.46 -23.85 11.97
C PHE A 323 1.06 -22.88 12.98
N ALA A 324 0.74 -23.03 14.27
CA ALA A 324 1.35 -22.23 15.32
C ALA A 324 2.88 -22.44 15.40
N ARG A 325 3.35 -23.69 15.27
CA ARG A 325 4.80 -23.99 15.20
C ARG A 325 5.47 -23.31 14.01
N ALA A 326 4.85 -23.31 12.84
CA ALA A 326 5.35 -22.59 11.68
C ALA A 326 5.39 -21.07 11.91
N ALA A 327 4.36 -20.50 12.53
CA ALA A 327 4.31 -19.09 12.88
C ALA A 327 5.43 -18.68 13.85
N VAL A 328 5.71 -19.47 14.88
CA VAL A 328 6.80 -19.21 15.85
C VAL A 328 8.17 -19.21 15.16
N ARG A 329 8.45 -20.18 14.25
CA ARG A 329 9.68 -20.17 13.45
C ARG A 329 9.81 -18.91 12.61
N ALA A 330 8.72 -18.51 11.96
CA ALA A 330 8.70 -17.27 11.18
C ALA A 330 8.93 -16.03 12.05
N GLY A 331 8.36 -15.96 13.26
CA GLY A 331 8.63 -14.89 14.21
C GLY A 331 10.12 -14.72 14.48
N GLY A 332 10.85 -15.83 14.62
CA GLY A 332 12.31 -15.85 14.74
C GLY A 332 13.05 -15.38 13.48
N TYR A 333 12.60 -15.77 12.29
CA TYR A 333 13.19 -15.30 11.02
C TYR A 333 13.03 -13.79 10.82
N TYR A 334 11.80 -13.30 10.95
CA TYR A 334 11.44 -11.94 10.58
C TYR A 334 11.86 -10.91 11.63
N GLU A 335 12.30 -11.32 12.83
CA GLU A 335 12.65 -10.35 13.89
C GLU A 335 13.79 -9.44 13.49
N ARG A 336 14.69 -9.92 12.61
CA ARG A 336 15.81 -9.14 12.09
C ARG A 336 15.34 -7.86 11.40
N PHE A 337 14.24 -7.90 10.65
CA PHE A 337 13.71 -6.69 9.98
C PHE A 337 13.27 -5.63 11.00
N VAL A 338 12.69 -6.07 12.13
CA VAL A 338 12.29 -5.18 13.22
C VAL A 338 13.50 -4.69 14.02
N ARG A 339 14.47 -5.57 14.31
CA ARG A 339 15.67 -5.25 15.08
C ARG A 339 16.62 -4.33 14.32
N ASP A 340 16.73 -4.51 13.01
CA ASP A 340 17.51 -3.70 12.10
C ASP A 340 16.76 -2.42 11.66
N GLU A 341 15.49 -2.27 12.08
CA GLU A 341 14.62 -1.12 11.78
C GLU A 341 14.48 -0.84 10.28
N TYR A 342 14.50 -1.91 9.50
CA TYR A 342 14.43 -1.90 8.05
C TYR A 342 13.47 -2.99 7.57
N ILE A 343 12.18 -2.65 7.53
CA ILE A 343 11.09 -3.54 7.10
C ILE A 343 10.61 -3.08 5.72
N TYR A 344 10.49 -3.99 4.75
CA TYR A 344 10.17 -3.67 3.36
C TYR A 344 9.50 -4.81 2.58
N GLY A 345 8.72 -4.46 1.56
CA GLY A 345 8.14 -5.42 0.61
C GLY A 345 6.69 -5.84 0.87
N ALA A 346 5.98 -5.17 1.78
CA ALA A 346 4.57 -5.45 2.07
C ALA A 346 3.60 -5.12 0.92
N PRO A 347 3.60 -3.94 0.28
CA PRO A 347 2.61 -3.64 -0.77
C PRO A 347 3.06 -4.14 -2.14
N GLU A 348 2.10 -4.60 -2.95
CA GLU A 348 2.39 -5.21 -4.25
C GLU A 348 2.72 -4.18 -5.35
N ASP A 349 2.23 -2.94 -5.25
CA ASP A 349 2.48 -1.87 -6.22
C ASP A 349 3.88 -1.26 -6.14
N VAL A 350 4.56 -1.41 -5.00
CA VAL A 350 5.92 -0.91 -4.79
C VAL A 350 6.84 -2.04 -4.36
N HIS A 351 7.47 -2.68 -5.35
CA HIS A 351 8.33 -3.84 -5.13
C HIS A 351 9.52 -3.55 -4.20
N LEU A 352 9.63 -4.33 -3.12
CA LEU A 352 10.76 -4.35 -2.16
C LEU A 352 11.18 -2.97 -1.63
N THR A 353 10.20 -2.10 -1.35
CA THR A 353 10.44 -0.77 -0.77
C THR A 353 9.86 -0.71 0.65
N PRO A 354 10.53 -0.02 1.59
CA PRO A 354 9.97 0.26 2.92
C PRO A 354 8.73 1.14 2.83
N THR A 355 7.65 0.70 3.48
CA THR A 355 6.38 1.41 3.55
C THR A 355 5.80 1.34 4.96
N SER A 356 4.84 2.21 5.24
CA SER A 356 4.08 2.13 6.50
C SER A 356 3.35 0.80 6.67
N GLU A 357 2.97 0.14 5.57
CA GLU A 357 2.27 -1.15 5.60
C GLU A 357 3.10 -2.30 6.15
N ASP A 358 4.42 -2.25 5.95
CA ASP A 358 5.36 -3.21 6.52
C ASP A 358 5.29 -3.20 8.05
N ALA A 359 5.08 -2.02 8.63
CA ALA A 359 4.98 -1.83 10.07
C ALA A 359 3.71 -2.46 10.64
N TYR A 360 2.59 -2.28 9.95
CA TYR A 360 1.30 -2.80 10.41
C TYR A 360 1.33 -4.33 10.46
N ASN A 361 1.89 -4.95 9.42
CA ASN A 361 2.07 -6.41 9.38
C ASN A 361 2.94 -6.91 10.54
N ALA A 362 4.01 -6.18 10.87
CA ALA A 362 4.88 -6.52 12.00
C ALA A 362 4.18 -6.37 13.35
N VAL A 363 3.44 -5.27 13.57
CA VAL A 363 2.63 -5.08 14.78
C VAL A 363 1.66 -6.24 14.95
N VAL A 364 0.91 -6.58 13.89
CA VAL A 364 -0.07 -7.66 13.95
C VAL A 364 0.61 -9.00 14.24
N ALA A 365 1.66 -9.35 13.51
CA ALA A 365 2.38 -10.61 13.70
C ALA A 365 2.92 -10.78 15.13
N TYR A 366 3.58 -9.77 15.68
CA TYR A 366 4.24 -9.89 16.98
C TYR A 366 3.29 -9.75 18.18
N VAL A 367 2.19 -9.00 18.05
CA VAL A 367 1.12 -9.01 19.06
C VAL A 367 0.48 -10.39 19.15
N LEU A 368 0.16 -11.01 18.02
CA LEU A 368 -0.45 -12.34 18.00
C LEU A 368 0.53 -13.43 18.49
N LEU A 369 1.83 -13.33 18.18
CA LEU A 369 2.84 -14.22 18.75
C LEU A 369 2.92 -14.10 20.27
N TYR A 370 2.91 -12.89 20.81
CA TYR A 370 2.87 -12.67 22.25
C TYR A 370 1.59 -13.24 22.88
N GLU A 371 0.44 -13.09 22.23
CA GLU A 371 -0.82 -13.65 22.71
C GLU A 371 -0.82 -15.18 22.70
N HIS A 372 -0.10 -15.80 21.77
CA HIS A 372 -0.01 -17.25 21.62
C HIS A 372 0.74 -17.93 22.77
N ASP A 373 1.92 -17.43 23.16
CA ASP A 373 2.80 -18.12 24.12
C ASP A 373 3.25 -17.26 25.32
N ARG A 374 2.87 -15.97 25.35
CA ARG A 374 3.24 -14.98 26.37
C ARG A 374 4.75 -14.81 26.56
N ASN A 375 5.55 -15.07 25.52
CA ASN A 375 6.98 -14.83 25.55
C ASN A 375 7.29 -13.33 25.39
N ASP A 376 7.97 -12.74 26.38
CA ASP A 376 8.31 -11.32 26.42
C ASP A 376 9.16 -10.84 25.23
N ARG A 377 9.90 -11.75 24.56
CA ARG A 377 10.60 -11.43 23.30
C ARG A 377 9.63 -10.90 22.24
N TRP A 378 8.44 -11.49 22.12
CA TRP A 378 7.44 -11.06 21.15
C TRP A 378 6.82 -9.73 21.55
N LEU A 379 6.61 -9.48 22.85
CA LEU A 379 6.14 -8.19 23.32
C LEU A 379 7.16 -7.07 23.03
N GLU A 380 8.46 -7.33 23.23
CA GLU A 380 9.53 -6.39 22.86
C GLU A 380 9.49 -6.07 21.36
N LEU A 381 9.36 -7.09 20.51
CA LEU A 381 9.30 -6.93 19.06
C LEU A 381 8.02 -6.22 18.59
N ALA A 382 6.88 -6.51 19.21
CA ALA A 382 5.62 -5.83 18.94
C ALA A 382 5.72 -4.34 19.29
N ALA A 383 6.30 -4.02 20.46
CA ALA A 383 6.56 -2.65 20.85
C ALA A 383 7.48 -1.95 19.84
N ARG A 384 8.61 -2.56 19.45
CA ARG A 384 9.54 -2.00 18.45
C ARG A 384 8.90 -1.80 17.07
N ALA A 385 8.06 -2.74 16.63
CA ALA A 385 7.32 -2.64 15.38
C ALA A 385 6.33 -1.47 15.39
N ALA A 386 5.59 -1.30 16.49
CA ALA A 386 4.68 -0.15 16.68
C ALA A 386 5.46 1.17 16.71
N ASP A 387 6.59 1.17 17.40
CA ASP A 387 7.52 2.28 17.44
C ASP A 387 8.01 2.68 16.04
N TRP A 388 8.38 1.70 15.21
CA TRP A 388 8.79 1.91 13.81
C TRP A 388 7.62 2.41 12.96
N MET A 389 6.42 1.84 13.13
CA MET A 389 5.18 2.34 12.52
C MET A 389 4.97 3.82 12.79
N MET A 390 5.18 4.27 14.03
CA MET A 390 5.02 5.68 14.42
C MET A 390 5.99 6.63 13.70
N THR A 391 7.05 6.13 13.05
CA THR A 391 7.91 6.98 12.21
C THR A 391 7.22 7.45 10.93
N PHE A 392 6.16 6.76 10.50
CA PHE A 392 5.31 7.18 9.39
C PHE A 392 4.12 8.03 9.86
N ARG A 393 3.79 8.02 11.16
CA ARG A 393 2.61 8.69 11.71
C ARG A 393 2.90 10.13 12.12
N TRP A 394 2.13 11.07 11.58
CA TRP A 394 2.27 12.48 11.92
C TRP A 394 1.76 12.77 13.34
N THR A 395 2.62 13.32 14.19
CA THR A 395 2.27 13.70 15.58
C THR A 395 1.70 15.11 15.71
N TYR A 396 1.57 15.83 14.60
CA TYR A 396 1.03 17.19 14.51
C TYR A 396 0.20 17.40 13.24
N ASN A 397 -0.61 18.46 13.24
CA ASN A 397 -1.36 18.87 12.06
C ASN A 397 -0.45 19.61 11.08
N ILE A 398 -0.47 19.20 9.82
CA ILE A 398 0.29 19.82 8.74
C ILE A 398 -0.42 21.12 8.33
N GLU A 399 0.36 22.17 8.11
CA GLU A 399 -0.17 23.42 7.58
C GLU A 399 -0.48 23.27 6.07
N PHE A 400 -1.74 23.42 5.70
CA PHE A 400 -2.21 23.39 4.30
C PHE A 400 -2.41 24.80 3.74
N PRO A 401 -2.22 25.03 2.42
CA PRO A 401 -2.42 26.34 1.81
C PRO A 401 -3.82 26.90 2.08
N ARG A 402 -3.92 28.22 2.33
CA ARG A 402 -5.16 28.91 2.73
C ARG A 402 -6.39 28.52 1.90
N HIS A 403 -6.23 28.40 0.58
CA HIS A 403 -7.32 28.15 -0.36
C HIS A 403 -7.44 26.69 -0.83
N SER A 404 -6.71 25.76 -0.20
CA SER A 404 -6.79 24.34 -0.56
C SER A 404 -8.00 23.66 0.08
N LEU A 405 -8.50 22.59 -0.53
CA LEU A 405 -9.67 21.84 -0.06
C LEU A 405 -9.51 21.41 1.42
N LEU A 406 -8.41 20.74 1.76
CA LEU A 406 -8.16 20.24 3.12
C LEU A 406 -8.10 21.37 4.16
N ARG A 407 -7.66 22.58 3.78
CA ARG A 407 -7.66 23.75 4.68
C ARG A 407 -9.07 24.30 4.88
N GLN A 408 -9.86 24.37 3.82
CA GLN A 408 -11.24 24.88 3.87
C GLN A 408 -12.15 24.00 4.73
N TYR A 409 -11.88 22.69 4.77
CA TYR A 409 -12.58 21.71 5.61
C TYR A 409 -11.93 21.49 6.98
N ASP A 410 -10.94 22.30 7.36
CA ASP A 410 -10.21 22.20 8.64
C ASP A 410 -9.68 20.78 8.93
N PHE A 411 -9.14 20.10 7.91
CA PHE A 411 -8.61 18.75 8.07
C PHE A 411 -7.45 18.71 9.05
N ARG A 412 -7.63 17.97 10.15
CA ARG A 412 -6.62 17.74 11.18
C ARG A 412 -5.85 16.46 10.87
N SER A 413 -4.68 16.61 10.25
CA SER A 413 -3.84 15.49 9.80
C SER A 413 -3.03 14.81 10.90
N ARG A 414 -3.09 15.25 12.15
CA ARG A 414 -2.44 14.56 13.27
C ARG A 414 -3.02 13.16 13.39
N GLY A 415 -2.16 12.15 13.40
CA GLY A 415 -2.53 10.75 13.38
C GLY A 415 -2.54 10.15 11.97
N ALA A 416 -2.46 10.93 10.90
CA ALA A 416 -2.35 10.40 9.56
C ALA A 416 -1.00 9.70 9.34
N ASP A 417 -1.00 8.60 8.57
CA ASP A 417 0.23 7.89 8.22
C ASP A 417 0.70 8.34 6.83
N GLN A 418 2.01 8.50 6.65
CA GLN A 418 2.63 8.64 5.35
C GLN A 418 2.72 7.26 4.69
N ALA A 419 2.19 7.09 3.48
CA ALA A 419 2.13 5.77 2.84
C ALA A 419 3.53 5.17 2.61
N SER A 420 4.37 5.83 1.82
CA SER A 420 5.78 5.47 1.63
C SER A 420 6.59 6.62 1.02
N SER A 421 7.90 6.39 0.87
CA SER A 421 8.79 7.30 0.15
C SER A 421 8.47 7.37 -1.36
N SER A 422 8.02 6.26 -1.94
CA SER A 422 7.70 6.11 -3.37
C SER A 422 6.27 6.50 -3.73
N ASN A 423 5.33 6.41 -2.79
CA ASN A 423 3.93 6.77 -2.98
C ASN A 423 3.52 7.87 -1.97
N GLN A 424 3.98 9.09 -2.21
CA GLN A 424 3.86 10.21 -1.27
C GLN A 424 2.42 10.73 -1.11
N HIS A 425 1.75 10.31 -0.04
CA HIS A 425 0.47 10.86 0.43
C HIS A 425 0.19 10.41 1.87
N LEU A 426 -0.76 11.09 2.52
CA LEU A 426 -1.34 10.61 3.77
C LEU A 426 -2.48 9.64 3.49
N HIS A 427 -2.56 8.55 4.26
CA HIS A 427 -3.54 7.49 4.08
C HIS A 427 -3.98 6.83 5.38
N ASN A 428 -5.09 6.08 5.33
CA ASN A 428 -5.72 5.47 6.49
C ASN A 428 -5.46 3.97 6.64
N TYR A 429 -4.45 3.43 5.95
CA TYR A 429 -4.22 1.97 5.97
C TYR A 429 -3.82 1.46 7.37
N GLY A 430 -3.20 2.29 8.21
CA GLY A 430 -2.85 1.95 9.58
C GLY A 430 -4.04 1.55 10.48
N LEU A 431 -5.27 1.87 10.07
CA LEU A 431 -6.50 1.41 10.72
C LEU A 431 -6.59 -0.13 10.76
N PHE A 432 -5.89 -0.80 9.85
CA PHE A 432 -5.73 -2.25 9.80
C PHE A 432 -5.26 -2.88 11.11
N CYS A 433 -4.39 -2.21 11.87
CA CYS A 433 -3.79 -2.76 13.09
C CYS A 433 -4.30 -2.08 14.37
N VAL A 434 -5.41 -1.34 14.30
CA VAL A 434 -6.02 -0.69 15.48
C VAL A 434 -6.30 -1.67 16.63
N PRO A 435 -6.87 -2.87 16.40
CA PRO A 435 -7.14 -3.82 17.49
C PRO A 435 -5.85 -4.25 18.17
N GLU A 436 -4.82 -4.57 17.38
CA GLU A 436 -3.52 -4.99 17.88
C GLU A 436 -2.80 -3.86 18.63
N MET A 437 -2.93 -2.62 18.18
CA MET A 437 -2.40 -1.45 18.90
C MET A 437 -3.08 -1.22 20.26
N LEU A 438 -4.40 -1.44 20.35
CA LEU A 438 -5.14 -1.33 21.61
C LEU A 438 -4.76 -2.45 22.59
N ARG A 439 -4.57 -3.68 22.09
CA ARG A 439 -4.06 -4.81 22.90
C ARG A 439 -2.62 -4.57 23.34
N LEU A 440 -1.75 -4.10 22.44
CA LEU A 440 -0.37 -3.73 22.76
C LEU A 440 -0.29 -2.67 23.86
N TRP A 441 -1.15 -1.65 23.80
CA TRP A 441 -1.27 -0.67 24.89
C TRP A 441 -1.58 -1.34 26.23
N LYS A 442 -2.55 -2.26 26.30
CA LYS A 442 -2.86 -2.97 27.56
C LYS A 442 -1.69 -3.80 28.06
N TYR A 443 -0.96 -4.46 27.16
CA TYR A 443 0.16 -5.32 27.53
C TYR A 443 1.38 -4.53 28.00
N THR A 444 1.63 -3.36 27.42
CA THR A 444 2.80 -2.54 27.74
C THR A 444 2.52 -1.49 28.83
N GLY A 445 1.26 -1.09 28.99
CA GLY A 445 0.88 0.05 29.83
C GLY A 445 1.29 1.42 29.26
N ASP A 446 1.86 1.49 28.05
CA ASP A 446 2.35 2.74 27.48
C ASP A 446 1.22 3.57 26.85
N ALA A 447 0.80 4.62 27.57
CA ALA A 447 -0.27 5.52 27.16
C ALA A 447 -0.03 6.16 25.77
N TYR A 448 1.22 6.26 25.31
CA TYR A 448 1.54 6.79 24.00
C TYR A 448 0.87 6.00 22.87
N TYR A 449 0.81 4.66 22.98
CA TYR A 449 0.15 3.82 21.98
C TYR A 449 -1.36 4.07 21.92
N LEU A 450 -2.00 4.23 23.07
CA LEU A 450 -3.43 4.58 23.13
C LEU A 450 -3.67 5.96 22.50
N GLU A 451 -2.87 6.96 22.85
CA GLU A 451 -3.01 8.32 22.32
C GLU A 451 -2.82 8.38 20.80
N ARG A 452 -1.78 7.72 20.27
CA ARG A 452 -1.52 7.69 18.82
C ARG A 452 -2.53 6.85 18.05
N THR A 453 -3.13 5.85 18.68
CA THR A 453 -4.25 5.08 18.08
C THR A 453 -5.51 5.95 18.04
N ARG A 454 -5.80 6.68 19.11
CA ARG A 454 -6.89 7.66 19.18
C ARG A 454 -6.73 8.76 18.13
N ASP A 455 -5.54 9.32 17.96
CA ASP A 455 -5.25 10.33 16.94
C ASP A 455 -5.51 9.78 15.53
N HIS A 456 -5.07 8.56 15.23
CA HIS A 456 -5.26 7.94 13.92
C HIS A 456 -6.75 7.70 13.59
N LEU A 457 -7.52 7.18 14.56
CA LEU A 457 -8.97 7.03 14.45
C LEU A 457 -9.64 8.40 14.20
N ALA A 458 -9.34 9.39 15.04
CA ALA A 458 -9.92 10.72 14.92
C ALA A 458 -9.55 11.41 13.59
N CYS A 459 -8.35 11.19 13.07
CA CYS A 459 -7.91 11.69 11.77
C CYS A 459 -8.87 11.27 10.65
N PHE A 460 -9.13 9.96 10.54
CA PHE A 460 -9.84 9.40 9.39
C PHE A 460 -11.35 9.27 9.55
N LEU A 461 -11.88 9.65 10.70
CA LEU A 461 -13.32 9.89 10.89
C LEU A 461 -13.77 11.28 10.39
N GLN A 462 -12.85 12.17 10.00
CA GLN A 462 -13.17 13.54 9.54
C GLN A 462 -13.69 13.62 8.10
N PHE A 463 -13.17 12.77 7.19
CA PHE A 463 -13.41 12.87 5.73
C PHE A 463 -14.17 11.65 5.19
N ILE A 464 -15.40 11.51 5.69
CA ILE A 464 -16.39 10.57 5.17
C ILE A 464 -17.54 11.41 4.62
N ALA A 465 -17.88 11.24 3.34
CA ALA A 465 -18.95 12.04 2.74
C ALA A 465 -20.28 11.78 3.48
N ARG A 466 -20.86 12.82 4.09
CA ARG A 466 -22.05 12.66 4.96
C ARG A 466 -23.35 12.63 4.15
N GLU A 467 -23.34 13.35 3.04
CA GLU A 467 -24.44 13.50 2.10
C GLU A 467 -23.89 13.62 0.68
N ASP A 468 -24.75 13.47 -0.32
CA ASP A 468 -24.37 13.60 -1.71
C ASP A 468 -23.99 15.06 -2.02
N GLY A 469 -22.81 15.25 -2.61
CA GLY A 469 -22.23 16.57 -2.88
C GLY A 469 -21.20 17.05 -1.86
N ASP A 470 -21.04 16.35 -0.72
CA ASP A 470 -20.00 16.68 0.27
C ASP A 470 -18.62 16.55 -0.39
N PHE A 471 -17.89 17.67 -0.53
CA PHE A 471 -16.63 17.80 -1.29
C PHE A 471 -16.65 17.11 -2.68
N ASN A 472 -17.80 17.20 -3.36
CA ASN A 472 -18.09 16.58 -4.66
C ASN A 472 -18.10 15.04 -4.67
N ALA A 473 -18.33 14.40 -3.52
CA ALA A 473 -18.46 12.95 -3.38
C ALA A 473 -19.91 12.53 -3.10
N TYR A 474 -20.22 11.24 -3.27
CA TYR A 474 -21.49 10.66 -2.82
C TYR A 474 -21.39 10.16 -1.38
N LYS A 475 -22.53 10.11 -0.69
CA LYS A 475 -22.62 9.66 0.70
C LYS A 475 -21.88 8.34 0.94
N GLY A 476 -21.04 8.33 1.99
CA GLY A 476 -20.24 7.19 2.43
C GLY A 476 -18.93 7.00 1.69
N MET A 477 -18.62 7.80 0.66
CA MET A 477 -17.35 7.73 -0.04
C MET A 477 -16.19 8.24 0.83
N VAL A 478 -15.05 7.55 0.74
CA VAL A 478 -13.82 7.83 1.47
C VAL A 478 -12.62 7.66 0.53
N THR A 479 -11.75 8.66 0.48
CA THR A 479 -10.55 8.64 -0.37
C THR A 479 -9.37 7.90 0.26
N GLU A 480 -8.46 7.45 -0.60
CA GLU A 480 -7.14 6.94 -0.22
C GLU A 480 -6.14 8.08 0.08
N ARG A 481 -6.14 9.15 -0.72
CA ARG A 481 -5.02 10.12 -0.72
C ARG A 481 -5.43 11.49 -0.23
N PHE A 482 -4.74 11.94 0.82
CA PHE A 482 -4.70 13.33 1.25
C PHE A 482 -3.30 13.89 1.00
N TYR A 483 -3.17 14.90 0.14
CA TYR A 483 -1.88 15.35 -0.35
C TYR A 483 -1.22 16.33 0.63
N ASN A 484 -0.20 15.85 1.36
CA ASN A 484 0.64 16.66 2.26
C ASN A 484 1.79 17.38 1.54
N THR A 485 2.10 17.00 0.30
CA THR A 485 3.13 17.59 -0.55
C THR A 485 2.61 17.81 -1.97
N ASN A 486 3.43 18.42 -2.84
CA ASN A 486 3.10 18.62 -4.26
C ASN A 486 3.53 17.45 -5.18
N CYS A 487 3.87 16.29 -4.63
CA CYS A 487 4.50 15.19 -5.38
C CYS A 487 3.62 14.63 -6.53
N PHE A 488 2.31 14.51 -6.31
CA PHE A 488 1.37 13.97 -7.31
C PHE A 488 0.25 14.94 -7.70
N GLN A 489 -0.17 15.79 -6.76
CA GLN A 489 -1.24 16.77 -6.88
C GLN A 489 -0.91 17.94 -5.93
N PRO A 490 -1.57 19.10 -6.07
CA PRO A 490 -1.33 20.23 -5.18
C PRO A 490 -1.53 19.86 -3.71
N LYS A 491 -0.61 20.31 -2.84
CA LYS A 491 -0.70 20.16 -1.39
C LYS A 491 -2.03 20.73 -0.88
N GLY A 492 -2.68 19.99 0.00
CA GLY A 492 -3.97 20.36 0.57
C GLY A 492 -5.16 19.99 -0.32
N MET A 493 -4.96 19.19 -1.35
CA MET A 493 -6.04 18.51 -2.11
C MET A 493 -6.18 17.06 -1.65
N MET A 494 -7.19 16.37 -2.19
CA MET A 494 -7.42 14.95 -2.00
C MET A 494 -7.66 14.25 -3.34
N LEU A 495 -7.44 12.93 -3.41
CA LEU A 495 -7.82 12.14 -4.58
C LEU A 495 -9.35 12.00 -4.65
N THR A 496 -9.94 12.26 -5.81
CA THR A 496 -11.40 12.20 -6.03
C THR A 496 -11.89 10.80 -6.42
N LEU A 497 -11.34 9.78 -5.75
CA LEU A 497 -11.71 8.37 -5.92
C LEU A 497 -11.95 7.75 -4.54
N SER A 498 -13.11 7.15 -4.37
CA SER A 498 -13.42 6.30 -3.23
C SER A 498 -12.79 4.93 -3.41
N HIS A 499 -12.12 4.41 -2.39
CA HIS A 499 -11.54 3.07 -2.40
C HIS A 499 -12.27 2.17 -1.40
N SER A 500 -12.53 0.93 -1.80
CA SER A 500 -13.26 -0.03 -0.95
C SER A 500 -12.53 -0.29 0.37
N TRP A 501 -11.19 -0.33 0.33
CA TRP A 501 -10.36 -0.51 1.50
C TRP A 501 -10.43 0.67 2.48
N CYS A 502 -10.49 1.91 1.99
CA CYS A 502 -10.55 3.08 2.87
C CYS A 502 -11.84 3.07 3.69
N VAL A 503 -12.97 2.74 3.04
CA VAL A 503 -14.27 2.62 3.70
C VAL A 503 -14.28 1.42 4.64
N GLY A 504 -13.78 0.28 4.17
CA GLY A 504 -13.75 -0.97 4.93
C GLY A 504 -12.88 -0.89 6.18
N LEU A 505 -11.71 -0.25 6.11
CA LEU A 505 -10.85 -0.06 7.29
C LEU A 505 -11.42 0.94 8.30
N VAL A 506 -12.11 1.99 7.84
CA VAL A 506 -12.86 2.87 8.74
C VAL A 506 -13.94 2.09 9.47
N LEU A 507 -14.70 1.26 8.75
CA LEU A 507 -15.71 0.39 9.36
C LEU A 507 -15.06 -0.60 10.33
N TYR A 508 -13.97 -1.26 9.94
CA TYR A 508 -13.24 -2.21 10.78
C TYR A 508 -12.81 -1.59 12.09
N ALA A 509 -12.02 -0.52 12.01
CA ALA A 509 -11.43 0.12 13.16
C ALA A 509 -12.50 0.75 14.06
N ALA A 510 -13.60 1.26 13.48
CA ALA A 510 -14.73 1.76 14.26
C ALA A 510 -15.44 0.63 15.02
N GLN A 511 -15.71 -0.52 14.39
CA GLN A 511 -16.34 -1.66 15.06
C GLN A 511 -15.47 -2.22 16.19
N GLU A 512 -14.17 -2.33 15.97
CA GLU A 512 -13.22 -2.83 16.96
C GLU A 512 -13.02 -1.83 18.11
N ALA A 513 -12.99 -0.53 17.81
CA ALA A 513 -12.84 0.53 18.81
C ALA A 513 -14.03 0.63 19.80
N LEU A 514 -15.21 0.10 19.46
CA LEU A 514 -16.39 0.16 20.35
C LEU A 514 -16.15 -0.50 21.70
N ALA A 515 -15.39 -1.60 21.74
CA ALA A 515 -15.04 -2.29 22.99
C ALA A 515 -14.09 -1.46 23.89
N TRP A 516 -13.54 -0.37 23.37
CA TRP A 516 -12.52 0.48 23.98
C TRP A 516 -12.96 1.95 24.08
N GLN A 517 -14.25 2.22 23.91
CA GLN A 517 -14.78 3.58 23.78
C GLN A 517 -14.47 4.46 25.00
N ASP A 518 -14.46 3.89 26.20
CA ASP A 518 -14.24 4.61 27.46
C ASP A 518 -12.78 5.06 27.61
N GLU A 519 -11.85 4.26 27.09
CA GLU A 519 -10.43 4.60 27.08
C GLU A 519 -10.07 5.46 25.87
N LEU A 520 -10.70 5.25 24.73
CA LEU A 520 -10.47 6.02 23.52
C LEU A 520 -11.11 7.42 23.57
N ARG A 521 -12.22 7.63 24.28
CA ARG A 521 -12.85 8.95 24.46
C ARG A 521 -12.97 9.79 23.18
N LEU A 522 -13.35 9.16 22.06
CA LEU A 522 -13.41 9.83 20.76
C LEU A 522 -14.46 10.96 20.72
N SER A 523 -15.52 10.85 21.53
CA SER A 523 -16.53 11.90 21.70
C SER A 523 -15.95 13.23 22.17
N ASP A 524 -14.94 13.19 23.05
CA ASP A 524 -14.32 14.39 23.64
C ASP A 524 -13.55 15.22 22.60
N ILE A 525 -13.12 14.58 21.51
CA ILE A 525 -12.43 15.23 20.39
C ILE A 525 -13.44 16.03 19.54
N SER A 526 -14.66 15.52 19.38
CA SER A 526 -15.71 16.17 18.58
C SER A 526 -16.23 17.46 19.22
N VAL A 527 -16.22 17.55 20.55
CA VAL A 527 -16.69 18.72 21.31
C VAL A 527 -15.66 19.85 21.30
N ARG A 528 -14.38 19.54 21.54
CA ARG A 528 -13.30 20.55 21.53
C ARG A 528 -13.00 21.14 20.15
N GLY A 529 -13.36 20.43 19.07
CA GLY A 529 -13.21 20.93 17.70
C GLY A 529 -14.24 21.99 17.29
N ARG A 530 -15.41 22.05 17.94
CA ARG A 530 -16.47 23.03 17.63
C ARG A 530 -16.38 24.34 18.42
N GLU A 531 -15.69 24.35 19.55
CA GLU A 531 -15.53 25.55 20.40
C GLU A 531 -14.36 26.44 20.00
N GLY A 532 -13.59 26.08 18.97
CA GLY A 532 -12.47 26.87 18.45
C GLY A 532 -12.90 27.86 17.36
N THR A 533 -12.90 29.16 17.71
CA THR A 533 -13.10 30.36 16.87
C THR A 533 -14.52 30.91 16.73
N ALA A 534 -15.09 31.30 17.87
CA ALA A 534 -15.93 32.49 17.96
C ALA A 534 -15.34 33.43 19.04
N SER A 535 -14.25 34.12 18.69
CA SER A 535 -13.80 35.36 19.34
C SER A 535 -12.86 36.10 18.41
#